data_AF-A0A926HHE0-F1
#
_entry.id   AF-A0A926HHE0-F1
#
_cell.length_a   1.000
_cell.length_b   1.000
_cell.length_c   1.000
_cell.angle_alpha   90.00
_cell.angle_beta   90.00
_cell.angle_gamma   90.00
#
_symmetry.space_group_name_H-M   'P 1'
#
loop_
_entity.id
_entity.type
_entity.pdbx_description
1 polymer ?
#
loop_
_entity_poly.entity_id
_entity_poly.type
_entity_poly.pdbx_seq_one_letter_code
_entity_poly.pdbx_strand_id
1 'polypeptide(L)'
;MKKEYNFTKAKRGRVVAVPSGKTRVTIRLDDQILEWFRNQADEAGGGNYQTLINDSLREYLAHQREPLESTIRRVIREELHRT
;
A
#
# COMPACT_ATOMS: atom_id res chain seq x y z
N MET A 1 28.73 23.26 0.86
CA MET A 1 28.74 22.20 1.89
C MET A 1 29.78 22.53 2.95
N LYS A 2 29.52 22.24 4.23
CA LYS A 2 30.53 22.45 5.29
C LYS A 2 31.59 21.35 5.22
N LYS A 3 32.83 21.74 5.54
CA LYS A 3 34.01 20.86 5.46
C LYS A 3 33.99 19.75 6.52
N GLU A 4 33.41 20.02 7.69
CA GLU A 4 33.35 19.08 8.81
C GLU A 4 32.03 19.23 9.59
N TYR A 5 31.52 18.10 10.11
CA TYR A 5 30.32 18.02 10.94
C TYR A 5 30.66 17.30 12.26
N ASN A 6 30.30 17.91 13.40
CA ASN A 6 30.54 17.33 14.72
C ASN A 6 29.35 16.44 15.14
N PHE A 7 29.61 15.14 15.32
CA PHE A 7 28.61 14.13 15.66
C PHE A 7 28.72 13.60 17.11
N THR A 8 29.44 14.29 18.01
CA THR A 8 29.63 13.83 19.41
C THR A 8 28.32 13.62 20.19
N LYS A 9 27.24 14.33 19.84
CA LYS A 9 25.89 14.16 20.41
C LYS A 9 24.90 13.44 19.49
N ALA A 10 25.37 12.89 18.37
CA ALA A 10 24.49 12.25 17.41
C ALA A 10 23.92 10.94 17.97
N LYS A 11 22.60 10.82 17.97
CA LYS A 11 21.92 9.57 18.35
C LYS A 11 21.88 8.65 17.13
N ARG A 12 22.43 7.44 17.27
CA ARG A 12 22.28 6.39 16.25
C ARG A 12 20.81 6.03 16.13
N GLY A 13 20.25 6.24 14.95
CA GLY A 13 18.82 6.03 14.69
C GLY A 13 18.49 6.31 13.24
N ARG A 14 17.31 5.88 12.81
CA ARG A 14 16.83 6.14 11.44
C ARG A 14 16.55 7.64 11.29
N VAL A 15 17.11 8.27 10.27
CA VAL A 15 16.87 9.70 9.96
C VAL A 15 15.40 9.99 9.67
N VAL A 16 14.66 8.98 9.19
CA VAL A 16 13.23 9.07 8.87
C VAL A 16 12.46 8.09 9.75
N ALA A 17 11.58 8.60 10.60
CA ALA A 17 10.64 7.79 11.36
C ALA A 17 9.66 7.08 10.40
N VAL A 18 9.23 5.87 10.73
CA VAL A 18 8.15 5.23 9.98
C VAL A 18 6.88 6.06 10.22
N PRO A 19 6.12 6.43 9.16
CA PRO A 19 4.85 7.12 9.33
C PRO A 19 3.93 6.35 10.29
N SER A 20 3.16 7.05 11.11
CA SER A 20 2.23 6.42 12.05
C SER A 20 1.27 5.48 11.31
N GLY A 21 0.93 4.35 11.94
CA GLY A 21 0.05 3.34 11.35
C GLY A 21 0.68 2.41 10.30
N LYS A 22 1.98 2.54 10.00
CA LYS A 22 2.73 1.57 9.17
C LYS A 22 3.72 0.79 10.03
N THR A 23 3.65 -0.53 9.95
CA THR A 23 4.60 -1.43 10.62
C THR A 23 5.58 -1.98 9.60
N ARG A 24 6.88 -1.83 9.84
CA ARG A 24 7.90 -2.47 9.01
C ARG A 24 7.95 -3.96 9.33
N VAL A 25 7.63 -4.78 8.34
CA VAL A 25 7.72 -6.25 8.43
C VAL A 25 8.75 -6.76 7.42
N THR A 26 9.35 -7.91 7.70
CA THR A 26 10.16 -8.66 6.73
C THR A 26 9.34 -9.86 6.30
N ILE A 27 8.90 -9.86 5.04
CA ILE A 27 8.11 -10.93 4.43
C ILE A 27 8.80 -11.39 3.13
N ARG A 28 8.60 -12.64 2.74
CA ARG A 28 8.96 -13.13 1.40
C ARG A 28 7.76 -12.90 0.48
N LEU A 29 8.02 -12.38 -0.71
CA LEU A 29 7.05 -12.22 -1.79
C LEU A 29 7.66 -12.83 -3.04
N ASP A 30 6.82 -13.39 -3.91
CA ASP A 30 7.28 -13.95 -5.17
C ASP A 30 7.86 -12.86 -6.07
N ASP A 31 8.94 -13.21 -6.79
CA ASP A 31 9.66 -12.25 -7.63
C ASP A 31 8.77 -11.67 -8.73
N GLN A 32 7.88 -12.49 -9.31
CA GLN A 32 6.92 -12.05 -10.33
C GLN A 32 5.97 -10.98 -9.80
N ILE A 33 5.49 -11.12 -8.55
CA ILE A 33 4.61 -10.13 -7.93
C ILE A 33 5.38 -8.83 -7.71
N LEU A 34 6.61 -8.93 -7.20
CA LEU A 34 7.45 -7.77 -6.94
C LEU A 34 7.79 -7.01 -8.23
N GLU A 35 8.11 -7.73 -9.30
CA GLU A 35 8.41 -7.18 -10.61
C GLU A 35 7.19 -6.47 -11.21
N TRP A 36 6.01 -7.09 -11.13
CA TRP A 36 4.77 -6.48 -11.60
C TRP A 36 4.50 -5.12 -10.93
N PHE A 37 4.57 -5.05 -9.60
CA PHE A 37 4.34 -3.79 -8.88
C PHE A 37 5.43 -2.73 -9.11
N ARG A 38 6.68 -3.15 -9.39
CA ARG A 38 7.75 -2.23 -9.77
C ARG A 38 7.47 -1.61 -11.13
N ASN A 39 7.16 -2.42 -12.13
CA ASN A 39 6.84 -1.94 -13.48
C ASN A 39 5.66 -0.97 -13.46
N GLN A 40 4.60 -1.28 -12.70
CA GLN A 40 3.45 -0.38 -12.52
C GLN A 40 3.83 0.96 -11.87
N ALA A 41 4.73 0.95 -10.88
CA ALA A 41 5.20 2.18 -10.24
C ALA A 41 6.10 3.02 -11.16
N ASP A 42 6.90 2.35 -11.99
CA ASP A 42 7.79 3.00 -12.97
C ASP A 42 6.97 3.63 -14.11
N GLU A 43 5.96 2.92 -14.62
CA GLU A 43 4.99 3.44 -15.61
C GLU A 43 4.25 4.70 -15.11
N ALA A 44 3.94 4.74 -13.82
CA ALA A 44 3.30 5.90 -13.18
C ALA A 44 4.26 7.08 -12.91
N GLY A 45 5.52 7.01 -13.34
CA GLY A 45 6.49 8.11 -13.23
C GLY A 45 7.34 8.08 -11.95
N GLY A 46 7.59 6.92 -11.36
CA GLY A 46 8.51 6.75 -10.22
C GLY A 46 7.81 6.68 -8.85
N GLY A 47 6.73 5.91 -8.78
CA GLY A 47 5.96 5.68 -7.57
C GLY A 47 6.62 4.72 -6.56
N ASN A 48 6.05 4.64 -5.36
CA ASN A 48 6.46 3.65 -4.36
C ASN A 48 5.66 2.35 -4.56
N TYR A 49 6.29 1.32 -5.13
CA TYR A 49 5.68 0.00 -5.31
C TYR A 49 5.13 -0.62 -4.01
N GLN A 50 5.69 -0.26 -2.84
CA GLN A 50 5.18 -0.72 -1.54
C GLN A 50 3.83 -0.08 -1.21
N THR A 51 3.55 1.13 -1.70
CA THR A 51 2.23 1.76 -1.57
C THR A 51 1.21 0.97 -2.37
N LEU A 52 1.52 0.63 -3.63
CA LEU A 52 0.63 -0.15 -4.49
C LEU A 52 0.30 -1.51 -3.87
N ILE A 53 1.30 -2.23 -3.37
CA ILE A 53 1.10 -3.51 -2.66
C ILE A 53 0.13 -3.33 -1.49
N ASN A 54 0.34 -2.30 -0.65
CA ASN A 54 -0.53 -2.07 0.51
C ASN A 54 -1.96 -1.69 0.09
N ASP A 55 -2.13 -0.92 -0.97
CA ASP A 55 -3.45 -0.53 -1.48
C ASP A 55 -4.20 -1.73 -2.05
N SER A 56 -3.54 -2.61 -2.80
CA SER A 56 -4.13 -3.88 -3.25
C SER A 56 -4.55 -4.78 -2.08
N LEU A 57 -3.74 -4.87 -1.01
CA LEU A 57 -4.11 -5.62 0.19
C LEU A 57 -5.31 -5.01 0.92
N ARG A 58 -5.41 -3.68 0.98
CA ARG A 58 -6.58 -2.99 1.55
C ARG A 58 -7.84 -3.26 0.74
N GLU A 59 -7.74 -3.22 -0.58
CA GLU A 59 -8.85 -3.51 -1.48
C GLU A 59 -9.33 -4.95 -1.30
N TYR A 60 -8.41 -5.91 -1.24
CA TYR A 60 -8.74 -7.31 -0.97
C TYR A 60 -9.49 -7.47 0.37
N LEU A 61 -9.04 -6.79 1.43
CA LEU A 61 -9.73 -6.81 2.73
C LEU A 61 -11.12 -6.15 2.68
N ALA A 62 -11.30 -5.11 1.86
CA ALA A 62 -12.59 -4.46 1.66
C ALA A 62 -13.58 -5.40 0.95
N HIS A 63 -13.15 -6.07 -0.12
CA HIS A 63 -13.94 -7.06 -0.86
C HIS A 63 -14.30 -8.29 -0.01
N GLN A 64 -13.45 -8.67 0.95
CA GLN A 64 -13.78 -9.74 1.91
C GLN A 64 -14.86 -9.32 2.91
N ARG A 65 -14.96 -8.04 3.26
CA ARG A 65 -15.95 -7.51 4.21
C ARG A 65 -17.32 -7.34 3.58
N GLU A 66 -17.37 -6.91 2.32
CA GLU A 66 -18.58 -6.84 1.52
C GLU A 66 -18.28 -7.46 0.16
N PRO A 67 -18.59 -8.76 -0.05
CA PRO A 67 -18.42 -9.39 -1.34
C PRO A 67 -19.18 -8.57 -2.38
N LEU A 68 -18.54 -8.25 -3.51
CA LEU A 68 -19.16 -7.48 -4.60
C LEU A 68 -20.54 -8.05 -4.99
N GLU A 69 -20.70 -9.38 -4.88
CA GLU A 69 -21.96 -10.08 -5.06
C GLU A 69 -23.09 -9.56 -4.14
N SER A 70 -22.80 -9.26 -2.89
CA SER A 70 -23.77 -8.74 -1.92
C SER A 70 -24.21 -7.31 -2.28
N THR A 71 -23.26 -6.47 -2.72
CA THR A 71 -23.55 -5.13 -3.23
C THR A 71 -24.39 -5.20 -4.51
N ILE A 72 -24.04 -6.06 -5.46
CA ILE A 72 -24.79 -6.28 -6.71
C ILE A 72 -26.20 -6.78 -6.42
N ARG A 73 -26.37 -7.78 -5.54
CA ARG A 73 -27.69 -8.30 -5.15
C ARG A 73 -28.58 -7.23 -4.51
N ARG A 74 -28.00 -6.33 -3.69
CA ARG A 74 -28.73 -5.19 -3.11
C ARG A 74 -29.22 -4.24 -4.21
N VAL A 75 -28.33 -3.80 -5.10
CA VAL A 75 -28.68 -2.88 -6.20
C VAL A 75 -29.74 -3.48 -7.11
N ILE A 76 -29.59 -4.75 -7.52
CA ILE A 76 -30.59 -5.44 -8.34
C ILE A 76 -31.94 -5.51 -7.62
N ARG A 77 -31.96 -5.79 -6.31
CA ARG A 77 -33.21 -5.84 -5.54
C ARG A 77 -33.87 -4.47 -5.46
N GLU A 78 -33.11 -3.41 -5.24
CA GLU A 78 -33.61 -2.04 -5.19
C GLU A 78 -34.24 -1.63 -6.53
N GLU A 79 -33.60 -1.94 -7.66
CA GLU A 79 -34.14 -1.64 -9.00
C GLU A 79 -35.39 -2.47 -9.34
N LEU A 80 -35.45 -3.75 -8.94
CA LEU A 80 -36.62 -4.60 -9.14
C LEU A 80 -37.83 -4.20 -8.29
N HIS A 81 -37.63 -3.60 -7.11
CA HIS A 81 -38.73 -3.10 -6.26
C HIS A 81 -39.21 -1.71 -6.67
N ARG A 82 -38.51 -1.05 -7.59
CA ARG A 82 -38.85 0.27 -8.13
C ARG A 82 -39.71 0.20 -9.40
N THR A 83 -39.86 -1.00 -9.98
CA THR A 83 -40.73 -1.30 -11.13
C THR A 83 -42.03 -1.92 -10.63
#